data_AF-A0A2M7NXK0-F1
#
_entry.id   AF-A0A2M7NXK0-F1
#
_cell.length_a   1.000
_cell.length_b   1.000
_cell.length_c   1.000
_cell.angle_alpha   90.00
_cell.angle_beta   90.00
_cell.angle_gamma   90.00
#
_symmetry.space_group_name_H-M   'P 1'
#
loop_
_entity.id
_entity.type
_entity.pdbx_description
1 polymer ?
#
loop_
_entity_poly.entity_id
_entity_poly.type
_entity_poly.pdbx_seq_one_letter_code
_entity_poly.pdbx_strand_id
1 'polypeptide(L)'
;TASLFECVSYEPALFWEKASDGLVDDSKKVMASGRTEKGRRIAAAYLGLLGAVPKTDAEFIDIVNFRKDGPQKDDCPSCGRIMCRAGDSAFCPDGSLPPTANLSSSMRASGIRFAGAGSFFCCPEEFNRSIDRFGSKMRLEFSILEMFFKKYGALPGKGGTLFICGKLGGTKRYAGYFEHLKKYKILRSAEGRDSFYELDGLGRIEFVKDADALHLPVALASVFGKLVREIFMESLNDYFSGLRKGLPRVSGYNDPLTGEFIERTALLRKEHGVPLDCFLRKR
;
A
#
# COMPACT_ATOMS: atom_id res chain seq x y z
N THR A 1 -0.69 3.06 -1.87
CA THR A 1 -1.86 2.56 -1.12
C THR A 1 -2.62 3.72 -0.54
N ALA A 2 -3.93 3.59 -0.41
CA ALA A 2 -4.82 4.57 0.20
C ALA A 2 -5.80 3.85 1.14
N SER A 3 -6.21 4.54 2.20
CA SER A 3 -7.35 4.17 3.02
C SER A 3 -8.40 5.29 2.90
N LEU A 4 -9.67 4.93 2.95
CA LEU A 4 -10.78 5.83 2.68
C LEU A 4 -11.71 5.88 3.89
N PHE A 5 -12.05 7.09 4.29
CA PHE A 5 -12.99 7.37 5.37
C PHE A 5 -14.01 8.40 4.90
N GLU A 6 -15.23 8.25 5.39
CA GLU A 6 -16.28 9.27 5.32
C GLU A 6 -16.48 9.86 6.71
N CYS A 7 -16.64 11.17 6.78
CA CYS A 7 -16.87 11.90 8.02
C CYS A 7 -17.53 13.25 7.72
N VAL A 8 -18.14 13.86 8.75
CA VAL A 8 -18.69 15.22 8.67
C VAL A 8 -17.56 16.26 8.69
N SER A 9 -16.55 16.03 9.53
CA SER A 9 -15.34 16.85 9.63
C SER A 9 -14.13 15.97 9.92
N TYR A 10 -12.96 16.42 9.48
CA TYR A 10 -11.70 15.74 9.73
C TYR A 10 -10.89 16.46 10.80
N GLU A 11 -10.76 15.83 11.98
CA GLU A 11 -9.85 16.26 13.03
C GLU A 11 -8.89 15.12 13.38
N PRO A 12 -7.56 15.30 13.21
CA PRO A 12 -6.59 14.21 13.39
C PRO A 12 -6.65 13.52 14.75
N ALA A 13 -6.75 14.29 15.84
CA ALA A 13 -6.79 13.75 17.20
C ALA A 13 -8.05 12.90 17.44
N LEU A 14 -9.21 13.39 17.00
CA LEU A 14 -10.47 12.66 17.07
C LEU A 14 -10.41 11.35 16.28
N PHE A 15 -9.81 11.38 15.08
CA PHE A 15 -9.63 10.16 14.27
C PHE A 15 -8.76 9.13 14.99
N TRP A 16 -7.64 9.54 15.57
CA TRP A 16 -6.81 8.62 16.36
C TRP A 16 -7.57 8.03 17.55
N GLU A 17 -8.29 8.86 18.30
CA GLU A 17 -9.05 8.41 19.47
C GLU A 17 -10.18 7.44 19.07
N LYS A 18 -10.97 7.81 18.06
CA LYS A 18 -12.25 7.15 17.76
C LYS A 18 -12.16 6.05 16.72
N ALA A 19 -11.20 6.16 15.80
CA ALA A 19 -11.08 5.25 14.67
C ALA A 19 -9.82 4.37 14.72
N SER A 20 -8.94 4.49 15.73
CA SER A 20 -7.87 3.53 15.98
C SER A 20 -8.26 2.45 16.99
N ASP A 21 -9.00 2.82 18.04
CA ASP A 21 -9.30 1.96 19.20
C ASP A 21 -8.05 1.28 19.80
N GLY A 22 -6.90 1.98 19.74
CA GLY A 22 -5.59 1.47 20.16
C GLY A 22 -4.99 0.37 19.26
N LEU A 23 -5.67 -0.03 18.18
CA LEU A 23 -5.21 -1.07 17.25
C LEU A 23 -4.10 -0.55 16.33
N VAL A 24 -4.21 0.70 15.88
CA VAL A 24 -3.26 1.34 14.97
C VAL A 24 -2.33 2.27 15.75
N ASP A 25 -1.05 2.18 15.46
CA ASP A 25 0.02 3.04 15.96
C ASP A 25 0.91 3.42 14.76
N ASP A 26 2.00 4.14 15.01
CA ASP A 26 3.05 4.41 14.02
C ASP A 26 3.39 3.12 13.27
N SER A 27 3.25 3.18 11.94
CA SER A 27 3.39 2.03 11.06
C SER A 27 4.75 1.32 11.20
N LYS A 28 5.79 2.02 11.67
CA LYS A 28 7.12 1.46 11.96
C LYS A 28 7.16 0.65 13.26
N LYS A 29 6.28 0.95 14.22
CA LYS A 29 6.07 0.16 15.45
C LYS A 29 5.13 -1.03 15.21
N VAL A 30 4.27 -0.92 14.19
CA VAL A 30 3.28 -1.95 13.86
C VAL A 30 3.84 -3.05 12.95
N MET A 31 4.67 -2.69 11.97
CA MET A 31 5.18 -3.61 10.95
C MET A 31 6.71 -3.55 10.87
N ALA A 32 7.35 -4.72 11.04
CA ALA A 32 8.75 -4.96 10.73
C ALA A 32 8.86 -6.16 9.77
N SER A 33 9.95 -6.27 9.01
CA SER A 33 10.10 -7.35 8.02
C SER A 33 10.00 -8.72 8.70
N GLY A 34 9.19 -9.62 8.12
CA GLY A 34 8.91 -10.94 8.69
C GLY A 34 8.02 -10.94 9.95
N ARG A 35 7.46 -9.79 10.35
CA ARG A 35 6.50 -9.67 11.47
C ARG A 35 5.19 -9.06 10.96
N THR A 36 4.35 -9.89 10.33
CA THR A 36 3.11 -9.45 9.69
C THR A 36 1.87 -9.60 10.55
N GLU A 37 1.92 -10.36 11.65
CA GLU A 37 0.75 -10.74 12.47
C GLU A 37 -0.08 -9.53 12.91
N LYS A 38 0.57 -8.51 13.48
CA LYS A 38 -0.12 -7.28 13.91
C LYS A 38 -0.76 -6.53 12.73
N GLY A 39 -0.08 -6.45 11.58
CA GLY A 39 -0.64 -5.84 10.37
C GLY A 39 -1.82 -6.61 9.80
N ARG A 40 -1.76 -7.96 9.81
CA ARG A 40 -2.87 -8.84 9.41
C ARG A 40 -4.08 -8.62 10.32
N ARG A 41 -3.88 -8.57 11.63
CA ARG A 41 -4.95 -8.28 12.61
C ARG A 41 -5.59 -6.91 12.39
N ILE A 42 -4.78 -5.87 12.17
CA ILE A 42 -5.30 -4.52 11.86
C ILE A 42 -6.09 -4.54 10.54
N ALA A 43 -5.52 -5.09 9.46
CA ALA A 43 -6.19 -5.17 8.18
C ALA A 43 -7.53 -5.94 8.28
N ALA A 44 -7.53 -7.08 8.99
CA ALA A 44 -8.73 -7.86 9.26
C ALA A 44 -9.79 -7.07 10.04
N ALA A 45 -9.38 -6.27 11.04
CA ALA A 45 -10.29 -5.41 11.80
C ALA A 45 -11.05 -4.43 10.90
N TYR A 46 -10.32 -3.67 10.07
CA TYR A 46 -10.92 -2.66 9.20
C TYR A 46 -11.70 -3.26 8.03
N LEU A 47 -11.20 -4.34 7.44
CA LEU A 47 -11.96 -5.06 6.41
C LEU A 47 -13.21 -5.74 6.99
N GLY A 48 -13.17 -6.13 8.27
CA GLY A 48 -14.33 -6.61 9.02
C GLY A 48 -15.42 -5.55 9.20
N LEU A 49 -15.08 -4.26 9.28
CA LEU A 49 -16.08 -3.17 9.26
C LEU A 49 -16.87 -3.11 7.94
N LEU A 50 -16.33 -3.71 6.87
CA LEU A 50 -16.95 -3.82 5.55
C LEU A 50 -17.57 -5.20 5.31
N GLY A 51 -17.51 -6.12 6.28
CA GLY A 51 -17.94 -7.51 6.11
C GLY A 51 -17.04 -8.34 5.18
N ALA A 52 -15.79 -7.91 4.95
CA ALA A 52 -14.88 -8.49 3.97
C ALA A 52 -13.60 -9.03 4.63
N VAL A 53 -13.71 -9.80 5.72
CA VAL A 53 -12.53 -10.35 6.40
C VAL A 53 -11.88 -11.43 5.51
N PRO A 54 -10.63 -11.25 5.06
CA PRO A 54 -9.96 -12.24 4.22
C PRO A 54 -9.65 -13.52 5.00
N LYS A 55 -9.87 -14.67 4.36
CA LYS A 55 -9.48 -15.99 4.88
C LYS A 55 -8.05 -16.35 4.51
N THR A 56 -7.58 -15.89 3.35
CA THR A 56 -6.22 -16.16 2.83
C THR A 56 -5.51 -14.89 2.39
N ASP A 57 -4.20 -14.99 2.19
CA ASP A 57 -3.40 -13.90 1.59
C ASP A 57 -3.86 -13.53 0.19
N ALA A 58 -4.20 -14.53 -0.63
CA ALA A 58 -4.79 -14.30 -1.95
C ALA A 58 -6.08 -13.45 -1.85
N GLU A 59 -7.00 -13.81 -0.95
CA GLU A 59 -8.25 -13.05 -0.75
C GLU A 59 -7.98 -11.62 -0.28
N PHE A 60 -7.02 -11.42 0.63
CA PHE A 60 -6.61 -10.08 1.04
C PHE A 60 -6.10 -9.25 -0.13
N ILE A 61 -5.20 -9.81 -0.94
CA ILE A 61 -4.66 -9.15 -2.14
C ILE A 61 -5.78 -8.76 -3.10
N ASP A 62 -6.76 -9.64 -3.34
CA ASP A 62 -7.89 -9.38 -4.24
C ASP A 62 -8.79 -8.24 -3.74
N ILE A 63 -9.09 -8.25 -2.44
CA ILE A 63 -9.90 -7.20 -1.79
C ILE A 63 -9.23 -5.83 -1.99
N VAL A 64 -7.94 -5.73 -1.69
CA VAL A 64 -7.22 -4.44 -1.67
C VAL A 64 -6.66 -4.06 -3.03
N ASN A 65 -6.72 -4.92 -4.05
CA ASN A 65 -6.20 -4.62 -5.38
C ASN A 65 -6.93 -3.40 -5.98
N PHE A 66 -6.20 -2.29 -6.10
CA PHE A 66 -6.73 -1.03 -6.62
C PHE A 66 -7.08 -1.11 -8.11
N ARG A 67 -6.22 -1.79 -8.88
CA ARG A 67 -6.30 -1.83 -10.35
C ARG A 67 -7.30 -2.88 -10.84
N LYS A 68 -7.59 -3.90 -10.02
CA LYS A 68 -8.45 -5.05 -10.31
C LYS A 68 -7.94 -5.98 -11.41
N ASP A 69 -6.86 -5.64 -12.11
CA ASP A 69 -5.98 -6.61 -12.76
C ASP A 69 -4.95 -7.09 -11.72
N GLY A 70 -4.76 -8.41 -11.61
CA GLY A 70 -3.73 -8.98 -10.75
C GLY A 70 -2.32 -8.58 -11.21
N PRO A 71 -1.27 -8.86 -10.42
CA PRO A 71 0.10 -8.62 -10.88
C PRO A 71 0.50 -9.59 -12.02
N GLN A 72 -0.28 -10.65 -12.21
CA GLN A 72 -0.09 -11.66 -13.23
C GLN A 72 -0.83 -11.28 -14.51
N LYS A 73 -0.13 -11.35 -15.63
CA LYS A 73 -0.63 -11.13 -16.99
C LYS A 73 -0.51 -12.42 -17.80
N ASP A 74 -1.22 -12.50 -18.92
CA ASP A 74 -1.24 -13.69 -19.78
C ASP A 74 0.16 -14.06 -20.32
N ASP A 75 1.03 -13.07 -20.47
CA ASP A 75 2.42 -13.19 -20.94
C ASP A 75 3.45 -13.43 -19.81
N CYS A 76 3.00 -13.61 -18.56
CA CYS A 76 3.91 -13.88 -17.45
C CYS A 76 4.67 -15.21 -17.65
N PRO A 77 5.99 -15.25 -17.36
CA PRO A 77 6.75 -16.49 -17.31
C PRO A 77 6.09 -17.51 -16.38
N SER A 78 6.26 -18.80 -16.67
CA SER A 78 5.70 -19.89 -15.87
C SER A 78 6.10 -19.80 -14.39
N CYS A 79 7.33 -19.39 -14.10
CA CYS A 79 7.81 -19.16 -12.73
C CYS A 79 7.04 -18.05 -12.00
N GLY A 80 6.58 -17.02 -12.72
CA GLY A 80 5.81 -15.91 -12.17
C GLY A 80 4.44 -16.35 -11.64
N ARG A 81 3.87 -17.42 -12.17
CA ARG A 81 2.59 -17.99 -11.69
C ARG A 81 2.67 -18.53 -10.26
N ILE A 82 3.88 -18.85 -9.80
CA ILE A 82 4.14 -19.40 -8.46
C ILE A 82 4.82 -18.34 -7.59
N MET A 83 5.92 -17.75 -8.07
CA MET A 83 6.73 -16.78 -7.31
C MET A 83 5.99 -15.48 -7.01
N CYS A 84 5.11 -15.03 -7.92
CA CYS A 84 4.44 -13.73 -7.82
C CYS A 84 2.98 -13.82 -7.37
N ARG A 85 2.53 -15.00 -6.93
CA ARG A 85 1.16 -15.20 -6.45
C ARG A 85 1.14 -15.14 -4.92
N ALA A 86 0.20 -14.39 -4.36
CA ALA A 86 -0.07 -14.47 -2.93
C ALA A 86 -0.57 -15.88 -2.59
N GLY A 87 0.00 -16.48 -1.53
CA GLY A 87 -0.29 -17.86 -1.17
C GLY A 87 -1.72 -18.07 -0.67
N ASP A 88 -2.12 -19.33 -0.56
CA ASP A 88 -3.38 -19.75 0.08
C ASP A 88 -3.21 -19.91 1.61
N SER A 89 -2.11 -19.39 2.17
CA SER A 89 -1.87 -19.34 3.60
C SER A 89 -3.00 -18.61 4.32
N ALA A 90 -3.41 -19.14 5.48
CA ALA A 90 -4.44 -18.52 6.31
C ALA A 90 -4.02 -17.08 6.68
N PHE A 91 -4.92 -16.12 6.49
CA PHE A 91 -4.60 -14.70 6.68
C PHE A 91 -4.33 -14.36 8.15
N CYS A 92 -5.11 -14.95 9.06
CA CYS A 92 -4.93 -14.91 10.51
C CYS A 92 -4.87 -16.37 11.02
N PRO A 93 -3.69 -17.00 11.01
CA PRO A 93 -3.56 -18.44 11.29
C PRO A 93 -3.85 -18.82 12.75
N ASP A 94 -3.76 -17.86 13.67
CA ASP A 94 -4.13 -18.01 15.08
C ASP A 94 -5.64 -17.92 15.33
N GLY A 95 -6.43 -17.59 14.28
CA GLY A 95 -7.87 -17.37 14.36
C GLY A 95 -8.27 -16.12 15.16
N SER A 96 -7.32 -15.29 15.59
CA SER A 96 -7.60 -14.17 16.50
C SER A 96 -8.01 -12.91 15.73
N LEU A 97 -9.26 -12.90 15.26
CA LEU A 97 -9.84 -11.65 14.75
C LEU A 97 -10.05 -10.69 15.92
N PRO A 98 -9.52 -9.44 15.84
CA PRO A 98 -9.80 -8.46 16.88
C PRO A 98 -11.31 -8.16 16.90
N PRO A 99 -11.92 -8.01 18.08
CA PRO A 99 -13.32 -7.63 18.19
C PRO A 99 -13.54 -6.25 17.54
N THR A 100 -14.27 -6.19 16.43
CA THR A 100 -14.54 -4.95 15.71
C THR A 100 -15.71 -4.16 16.28
N ALA A 101 -16.44 -4.71 17.26
CA ALA A 101 -17.64 -4.11 17.83
C ALA A 101 -17.36 -2.74 18.48
N ASN A 102 -16.26 -2.63 19.23
CA ASN A 102 -15.87 -1.39 19.91
C ASN A 102 -15.44 -0.32 18.89
N LEU A 103 -14.54 -0.67 17.98
CA LEU A 103 -14.12 0.18 16.87
C LEU A 103 -15.33 0.69 16.05
N SER A 104 -16.22 -0.21 15.64
CA SER A 104 -17.43 0.13 14.87
C SER A 104 -18.35 1.09 15.64
N SER A 105 -18.58 0.84 16.94
CA SER A 105 -19.43 1.67 17.78
C SER A 105 -18.82 3.07 18.00
N SER A 106 -17.51 3.13 18.27
CA SER A 106 -16.77 4.38 18.47
C SER A 106 -16.76 5.27 17.22
N MET A 107 -16.52 4.66 16.06
CA MET A 107 -16.57 5.35 14.76
C MET A 107 -17.98 5.87 14.45
N ARG A 108 -19.01 5.02 14.62
CA ARG A 108 -20.42 5.40 14.40
C ARG A 108 -20.86 6.56 15.30
N ALA A 109 -20.53 6.50 16.59
CA ALA A 109 -20.86 7.56 17.55
C ALA A 109 -20.22 8.91 17.19
N SER A 110 -19.09 8.88 16.45
CA SER A 110 -18.35 10.07 16.03
C SER A 110 -18.63 10.46 14.57
N GLY A 111 -19.59 9.82 13.92
CA GLY A 111 -19.92 10.07 12.51
C GLY A 111 -18.79 9.73 11.52
N ILE A 112 -17.88 8.84 11.91
CA ILE A 112 -16.78 8.36 11.06
C ILE A 112 -17.17 6.99 10.49
N ARG A 113 -16.89 6.76 9.22
CA ARG A 113 -17.06 5.46 8.57
C ARG A 113 -15.83 5.09 7.77
N PHE A 114 -15.29 3.89 7.99
CA PHE A 114 -14.31 3.32 7.08
C PHE A 114 -15.02 2.86 5.81
N ALA A 115 -14.54 3.31 4.65
CA ALA A 115 -15.18 3.04 3.36
C ALA A 115 -14.32 2.14 2.45
N GLY A 116 -13.06 1.87 2.80
CA GLY A 116 -12.23 0.95 2.05
C GLY A 116 -10.74 1.22 2.13
N ALA A 117 -9.97 0.31 1.55
CA ALA A 117 -8.56 0.50 1.27
C ALA A 117 -8.24 0.02 -0.15
N GLY A 118 -7.21 0.60 -0.76
CA GLY A 118 -6.75 0.24 -2.10
C GLY A 118 -5.24 0.33 -2.20
N SER A 119 -4.60 -0.75 -2.65
CA SER A 119 -3.18 -0.84 -2.92
C SER A 119 -2.93 -1.00 -4.41
N PHE A 120 -2.09 -0.11 -4.94
CA PHE A 120 -1.47 -0.30 -6.24
C PHE A 120 -0.16 -1.05 -5.99
N PHE A 121 0.04 -2.17 -6.68
CA PHE A 121 1.28 -2.93 -6.68
C PHE A 121 1.55 -3.43 -8.10
N CYS A 122 2.81 -3.70 -8.38
CA CYS A 122 3.29 -4.18 -9.68
C CYS A 122 4.49 -5.10 -9.43
N CYS A 123 4.73 -6.03 -10.37
CA CYS A 123 5.93 -6.87 -10.31
C CYS A 123 7.20 -6.06 -10.66
N PRO A 124 8.41 -6.57 -10.36
CA PRO A 124 9.65 -5.87 -10.69
C PRO A 124 9.77 -5.51 -12.17
N GLU A 125 9.30 -6.37 -13.07
CA GLU A 125 9.40 -6.15 -14.51
C GLU A 125 8.50 -5.00 -14.96
N GLU A 126 7.26 -4.94 -14.47
CA GLU A 126 6.35 -3.83 -14.74
C GLU A 126 6.86 -2.52 -14.14
N PHE A 127 7.46 -2.58 -12.95
CA PHE A 127 8.16 -1.43 -12.37
C PHE A 127 9.29 -0.96 -13.28
N ASN A 128 10.13 -1.88 -13.79
CA ASN A 128 11.28 -1.55 -14.64
C ASN A 128 10.84 -0.84 -15.93
N ARG A 129 9.84 -1.40 -16.64
CA ARG A 129 9.26 -0.75 -17.83
C ARG A 129 8.65 0.60 -17.50
N SER A 130 8.03 0.73 -16.33
CA SER A 130 7.44 1.99 -15.89
C SER A 130 8.51 3.04 -15.60
N ILE A 131 9.64 2.67 -15.00
CA ILE A 131 10.78 3.57 -14.85
C ILE A 131 11.30 4.04 -16.20
N ASP A 132 11.45 3.14 -17.18
CA ASP A 132 11.89 3.51 -18.53
C ASP A 132 10.91 4.49 -19.20
N ARG A 133 9.60 4.28 -19.01
CA ARG A 133 8.55 5.13 -19.58
C ARG A 133 8.46 6.51 -18.92
N PHE A 134 8.51 6.57 -17.59
CA PHE A 134 8.31 7.81 -16.83
C PHE A 134 9.61 8.57 -16.57
N GLY A 135 10.76 7.95 -16.84
CA GLY A 135 12.11 8.53 -16.66
C GLY A 135 12.56 8.70 -15.22
N SER A 136 11.68 8.51 -14.23
CA SER A 136 12.05 8.54 -12.81
C SER A 136 11.01 7.85 -11.92
N LYS A 137 11.48 7.35 -10.78
CA LYS A 137 10.61 6.80 -9.73
C LYS A 137 9.58 7.81 -9.22
N MET A 138 10.00 9.07 -9.05
CA MET A 138 9.11 10.12 -8.52
C MET A 138 7.93 10.40 -9.47
N ARG A 139 8.18 10.48 -10.80
CA ARG A 139 7.11 10.64 -11.80
C ARG A 139 6.16 9.43 -11.82
N LEU A 140 6.70 8.21 -11.71
CA LEU A 140 5.89 7.00 -11.59
C LEU A 140 5.00 7.03 -10.33
N GLU A 141 5.57 7.27 -9.15
CA GLU A 141 4.81 7.35 -7.89
C GLU A 141 3.70 8.43 -7.96
N PHE A 142 4.01 9.58 -8.56
CA PHE A 142 3.03 10.64 -8.73
C PHE A 142 1.91 10.26 -9.71
N SER A 143 2.24 9.60 -10.83
CA SER A 143 1.23 9.10 -11.77
C SER A 143 0.25 8.12 -11.10
N ILE A 144 0.75 7.27 -10.19
CA ILE A 144 -0.07 6.35 -9.40
C ILE A 144 -0.95 7.12 -8.41
N LEU A 145 -0.42 8.15 -7.73
CA LEU A 145 -1.22 9.00 -6.85
C LEU A 145 -2.37 9.69 -7.61
N GLU A 146 -2.13 10.19 -8.81
CA GLU A 146 -3.20 10.80 -9.62
C GLU A 146 -4.30 9.81 -9.99
N MET A 147 -3.99 8.52 -10.15
CA MET A 147 -5.03 7.49 -10.31
C MET A 147 -5.92 7.39 -9.07
N PHE A 148 -5.33 7.42 -7.86
CA PHE A 148 -6.07 7.45 -6.61
C PHE A 148 -6.93 8.71 -6.48
N PHE A 149 -6.37 9.88 -6.79
CA PHE A 149 -7.10 11.16 -6.74
C PHE A 149 -8.28 11.16 -7.72
N LYS A 150 -8.07 10.67 -8.95
CA LYS A 150 -9.13 10.54 -9.94
C LYS A 150 -10.25 9.61 -9.48
N LYS A 151 -9.90 8.42 -8.95
CA LYS A 151 -10.88 7.42 -8.53
C LYS A 151 -11.70 7.90 -7.34
N TYR A 152 -11.04 8.37 -6.30
CA TYR A 152 -11.71 8.70 -5.04
C TYR A 152 -12.30 10.11 -5.03
N GLY A 153 -11.77 11.04 -5.82
CA GLY A 153 -12.36 12.37 -6.01
C GLY A 153 -13.65 12.35 -6.84
N ALA A 154 -13.93 11.23 -7.54
CA ALA A 154 -15.19 11.02 -8.24
C ALA A 154 -16.28 10.41 -7.34
N LEU A 155 -15.97 10.06 -6.08
CA LEU A 155 -16.97 9.53 -5.17
C LEU A 155 -17.94 10.63 -4.73
N PRO A 156 -19.25 10.34 -4.66
CA PRO A 156 -20.24 11.32 -4.23
C PRO A 156 -20.03 11.64 -2.75
N GLY A 157 -20.08 12.93 -2.40
CA GLY A 157 -19.97 13.41 -1.03
C GLY A 157 -20.57 14.80 -0.86
N LYS A 158 -21.11 15.09 0.33
CA LYS A 158 -21.50 16.45 0.71
C LYS A 158 -20.24 17.21 1.13
N GLY A 159 -19.53 17.78 0.17
CA GLY A 159 -18.24 18.46 0.36
C GLY A 159 -17.15 17.93 -0.57
N GLY A 160 -16.05 18.67 -0.71
CA GLY A 160 -14.88 18.22 -1.49
C GLY A 160 -14.10 17.11 -0.79
N THR A 161 -13.25 16.38 -1.53
CA THR A 161 -12.40 15.33 -0.96
C THR A 161 -11.12 15.91 -0.35
N LEU A 162 -10.76 15.46 0.86
CA LEU A 162 -9.46 15.75 1.46
C LEU A 162 -8.53 14.55 1.27
N PHE A 163 -7.45 14.75 0.53
CA PHE A 163 -6.39 13.76 0.32
C PHE A 163 -5.20 14.10 1.20
N ILE A 164 -4.84 13.22 2.12
CA ILE A 164 -3.68 13.39 3.00
C ILE A 164 -2.63 12.37 2.59
N CYS A 165 -1.47 12.85 2.14
CA CYS A 165 -0.38 12.04 1.64
C CYS A 165 0.85 12.22 2.52
N GLY A 166 1.57 11.13 2.79
CA GLY A 166 2.96 11.24 3.22
C GLY A 166 3.81 11.86 2.12
N LYS A 167 4.82 12.66 2.48
CA LYS A 167 5.72 13.23 1.49
C LYS A 167 6.44 12.17 0.64
N LEU A 168 6.54 12.45 -0.65
CA LEU A 168 7.29 11.63 -1.60
C LEU A 168 8.72 12.15 -1.74
N GLY A 169 9.67 11.43 -1.17
CA GLY A 169 11.08 11.81 -1.19
C GLY A 169 11.32 13.18 -0.54
N GLY A 170 12.35 13.89 -1.02
CA GLY A 170 12.75 15.19 -0.49
C GLY A 170 12.01 16.40 -1.10
N THR A 171 10.99 16.18 -1.94
CA THR A 171 10.36 17.29 -2.66
C THR A 171 9.53 18.19 -1.75
N LYS A 172 9.57 19.49 -2.05
CA LYS A 172 8.76 20.53 -1.40
C LYS A 172 7.70 21.09 -2.34
N ARG A 173 7.70 20.66 -3.61
CA ARG A 173 6.90 21.22 -4.70
C ARG A 173 6.40 20.08 -5.57
N TYR A 174 5.08 19.96 -5.68
CA TYR A 174 4.41 18.85 -6.36
C TYR A 174 3.69 19.29 -7.64
N ALA A 175 3.34 20.57 -7.79
CA ALA A 175 2.63 21.08 -8.96
C ALA A 175 3.34 20.74 -10.29
N GLY A 176 4.68 20.73 -10.31
CA GLY A 176 5.47 20.35 -11.49
C GLY A 176 5.36 18.87 -11.89
N TYR A 177 4.82 18.01 -11.03
CA TYR A 177 4.56 16.60 -11.31
C TYR A 177 3.11 16.33 -11.72
N PHE A 178 2.24 17.35 -11.65
CA PHE A 178 0.84 17.19 -12.03
C PHE A 178 0.77 16.90 -13.53
N GLU A 179 0.05 15.86 -13.91
CA GLU A 179 -0.26 15.56 -15.31
C GLU A 179 -1.76 15.58 -15.52
N HIS A 180 -2.50 14.67 -14.88
CA HIS A 180 -3.95 14.69 -14.87
C HIS A 180 -4.55 15.80 -14.02
N LEU A 181 -3.84 16.26 -12.98
CA LEU A 181 -4.32 17.33 -12.11
C LEU A 181 -4.27 18.72 -12.78
N LYS A 182 -3.50 18.90 -13.86
CA LYS A 182 -3.39 20.18 -14.59
C LYS A 182 -4.72 20.70 -15.13
N LYS A 183 -5.72 19.82 -15.32
CA LYS A 183 -7.05 20.21 -15.78
C LYS A 183 -7.86 20.97 -14.73
N TYR A 184 -7.48 20.87 -13.45
CA TYR A 184 -8.15 21.57 -12.36
C TYR A 184 -7.46 22.91 -12.09
N LYS A 185 -8.26 23.93 -11.82
CA LYS A 185 -7.74 25.23 -11.40
C LYS A 185 -7.24 25.15 -9.96
N ILE A 186 -6.01 25.57 -9.71
CA ILE A 186 -5.49 25.74 -8.35
C ILE A 186 -6.11 27.01 -7.77
N LEU A 187 -6.90 26.86 -6.71
CA LEU A 187 -7.54 27.97 -5.99
C LEU A 187 -6.60 28.55 -4.94
N ARG A 188 -5.94 27.68 -4.17
CA ARG A 188 -4.97 28.03 -3.12
C ARG A 188 -3.90 26.96 -3.05
N SER A 189 -2.68 27.34 -2.66
CA SER A 189 -1.60 26.40 -2.44
C SER A 189 -0.54 26.96 -1.49
N ALA A 190 0.15 26.07 -0.78
CA ALA A 190 1.39 26.38 -0.09
C ALA A 190 2.41 25.25 -0.32
N GLU A 191 3.69 25.61 -0.40
CA GLU A 191 4.80 24.69 -0.66
C GLU A 191 5.89 24.90 0.39
N GLY A 192 6.56 23.83 0.84
CA GLY A 192 7.51 23.95 1.95
C GLY A 192 7.72 22.65 2.73
N ARG A 193 7.76 22.76 4.07
CA ARG A 193 7.90 21.59 4.97
C ARG A 193 6.73 20.63 4.80
N ASP A 194 5.52 21.16 4.79
CA ASP A 194 4.29 20.52 4.32
C ASP A 194 3.81 21.28 3.08
N SER A 195 2.96 20.68 2.27
CA SER A 195 2.48 21.31 1.03
C SER A 195 1.03 20.98 0.81
N PHE A 196 0.24 21.94 0.33
CA PHE A 196 -1.15 21.67 -0.03
C PHE A 196 -1.55 22.36 -1.32
N TYR A 197 -2.55 21.80 -1.99
CA TYR A 197 -3.16 22.31 -3.20
C TYR A 197 -4.67 22.14 -3.08
N GLU A 198 -5.40 23.25 -3.14
CA GLU A 198 -6.86 23.25 -3.26
C GLU A 198 -7.22 23.39 -4.74
N LEU A 199 -7.88 22.37 -5.27
CA LEU A 199 -8.19 22.20 -6.67
C LEU A 199 -9.70 22.29 -6.87
N ASP A 200 -10.12 23.21 -7.74
CA ASP A 200 -11.53 23.40 -8.09
C ASP A 200 -12.13 22.12 -8.65
N GLY A 201 -13.28 21.69 -8.11
CA GLY A 201 -13.97 20.46 -8.51
C GLY A 201 -13.34 19.13 -8.05
N LEU A 202 -12.21 19.14 -7.34
CA LEU A 202 -11.60 17.91 -6.77
C LEU A 202 -11.54 17.94 -5.23
N GLY A 203 -11.19 19.09 -4.65
CA GLY A 203 -10.98 19.25 -3.21
C GLY A 203 -9.53 19.59 -2.88
N ARG A 204 -9.04 19.13 -1.73
CA ARG A 204 -7.74 19.52 -1.18
C ARG A 204 -6.79 18.34 -1.12
N ILE A 205 -5.56 18.53 -1.60
CA ILE A 205 -4.48 17.55 -1.52
C ILE A 205 -3.40 18.10 -0.60
N GLU A 206 -2.98 17.32 0.39
CA GLU A 206 -1.94 17.65 1.35
C GLU A 206 -0.80 16.64 1.29
N PHE A 207 0.43 17.12 1.35
CA PHE A 207 1.65 16.35 1.46
C PHE A 207 2.34 16.72 2.78
N VAL A 208 2.18 15.84 3.76
CA VAL A 208 2.57 16.07 5.15
C VAL A 208 3.81 15.24 5.49
N LYS A 209 4.79 15.86 6.15
CA LYS A 209 5.97 15.15 6.65
C LYS A 209 5.57 14.28 7.85
N ASP A 210 6.05 13.05 7.91
CA ASP A 210 5.75 12.11 9.00
C ASP A 210 4.23 11.87 9.17
N ALA A 211 3.50 11.94 8.05
CA ALA A 211 2.04 11.89 8.02
C ALA A 211 1.45 10.61 8.64
N ASP A 212 2.15 9.48 8.60
CA ASP A 212 1.71 8.24 9.22
C ASP A 212 1.72 8.27 10.75
N ALA A 213 2.51 9.15 11.36
CA ALA A 213 2.45 9.40 12.81
C ALA A 213 1.36 10.41 13.19
N LEU A 214 0.95 11.27 12.25
CA LEU A 214 0.03 12.38 12.51
C LEU A 214 -1.41 12.08 12.10
N HIS A 215 -1.61 11.26 11.07
CA HIS A 215 -2.91 11.02 10.45
C HIS A 215 -3.20 9.53 10.36
N LEU A 216 -4.20 9.07 11.12
CA LEU A 216 -4.65 7.68 11.11
C LEU A 216 -4.92 7.12 9.69
N PRO A 217 -5.59 7.83 8.76
CA PRO A 217 -5.79 7.31 7.41
C PRO A 217 -4.47 6.99 6.69
N VAL A 218 -3.44 7.80 6.90
CA VAL A 218 -2.11 7.56 6.31
C VAL A 218 -1.41 6.39 7.01
N ALA A 219 -1.50 6.30 8.34
CA ALA A 219 -0.98 5.17 9.12
C ALA A 219 -1.57 3.85 8.62
N LEU A 220 -2.89 3.79 8.48
CA LEU A 220 -3.61 2.62 8.01
C LEU A 220 -3.20 2.26 6.56
N ALA A 221 -3.17 3.24 5.66
CA ALA A 221 -2.71 3.02 4.28
C ALA A 221 -1.27 2.44 4.24
N SER A 222 -0.41 2.88 5.16
CA SER A 222 0.95 2.37 5.33
C SER A 222 0.97 0.92 5.80
N VAL A 223 0.11 0.53 6.74
CA VAL A 223 -0.04 -0.87 7.19
C VAL A 223 -0.48 -1.77 6.03
N PHE A 224 -1.52 -1.39 5.30
CA PHE A 224 -2.00 -2.14 4.14
C PHE A 224 -0.91 -2.28 3.06
N GLY A 225 -0.19 -1.19 2.75
CA GLY A 225 0.87 -1.22 1.74
C GLY A 225 2.06 -2.09 2.14
N LYS A 226 2.49 -2.03 3.41
CA LYS A 226 3.56 -2.90 3.94
C LYS A 226 3.14 -4.36 3.96
N LEU A 227 1.89 -4.65 4.33
CA LEU A 227 1.40 -6.03 4.36
C LEU A 227 1.37 -6.65 2.97
N VAL A 228 0.88 -5.91 1.96
CA VAL A 228 0.94 -6.35 0.55
C VAL A 228 2.39 -6.69 0.15
N ARG A 229 3.36 -5.84 0.50
CA ARG A 229 4.77 -6.08 0.21
C ARG A 229 5.27 -7.36 0.89
N GLU A 230 5.04 -7.52 2.19
CA GLU A 230 5.54 -8.68 2.93
C GLU A 230 4.93 -9.99 2.40
N ILE A 231 3.63 -10.01 2.04
CA ILE A 231 2.99 -11.20 1.43
C ILE A 231 3.71 -11.63 0.15
N PHE A 232 4.01 -10.69 -0.77
CA PHE A 232 4.76 -11.04 -1.98
C PHE A 232 6.21 -11.42 -1.71
N MET A 233 6.84 -10.84 -0.68
CA MET A 233 8.18 -11.27 -0.25
C MET A 233 8.14 -12.67 0.37
N GLU A 234 7.10 -13.03 1.11
CA GLU A 234 6.88 -14.37 1.64
C GLU A 234 6.74 -15.38 0.50
N SER A 235 5.90 -15.09 -0.52
CA SER A 235 5.78 -15.93 -1.71
C SER A 235 7.11 -16.15 -2.43
N LEU A 236 7.92 -15.10 -2.59
CA LEU A 236 9.24 -15.19 -3.20
C LEU A 236 10.17 -16.09 -2.37
N ASN A 237 10.20 -15.89 -1.05
CA ASN A 237 11.02 -16.70 -0.14
C ASN A 237 10.60 -18.17 -0.17
N ASP A 238 9.30 -18.45 -0.19
CA ASP A 238 8.75 -19.80 -0.20
C ASP A 238 9.07 -20.52 -1.52
N TYR A 239 8.96 -19.81 -2.64
CA TYR A 239 9.34 -20.33 -3.95
C TYR A 239 10.79 -20.82 -3.97
N PHE A 240 11.75 -19.98 -3.57
CA PHE A 240 13.17 -20.38 -3.58
C PHE A 240 13.49 -21.42 -2.50
N SER A 241 12.86 -21.35 -1.32
CA SER A 241 13.04 -22.34 -0.26
C SER A 241 12.55 -23.74 -0.69
N GLY A 242 11.51 -23.79 -1.53
CA GLY A 242 11.01 -25.03 -2.15
C GLY A 242 11.99 -25.63 -3.16
N LEU A 243 12.79 -24.80 -3.84
CA LEU A 243 13.83 -25.25 -4.78
C LEU A 243 15.12 -25.67 -4.07
N ARG A 244 15.49 -24.98 -3.00
CA ARG A 244 16.70 -25.27 -2.22
C ARG A 244 16.47 -25.00 -0.74
N LYS A 245 16.53 -26.07 0.06
CA LYS A 245 16.51 -25.99 1.53
C LYS A 245 17.72 -25.20 2.06
N GLY A 246 17.52 -24.47 3.15
CA GLY A 246 18.59 -23.73 3.84
C GLY A 246 18.90 -22.34 3.26
N LEU A 247 18.13 -21.85 2.28
CA LEU A 247 18.21 -20.45 1.87
C LEU A 247 17.66 -19.55 2.99
N PRO A 248 18.32 -18.41 3.29
CA PRO A 248 17.80 -17.46 4.25
C PRO A 248 16.53 -16.80 3.71
N ARG A 249 15.57 -16.48 4.59
CA ARG A 249 14.47 -15.60 4.23
C ARG A 249 14.98 -14.17 4.14
N VAL A 250 14.65 -13.48 3.06
CA VAL A 250 15.12 -12.12 2.80
C VAL A 250 14.01 -11.11 2.78
N SER A 251 14.39 -9.89 3.14
CA SER A 251 13.49 -8.76 3.22
C SER A 251 13.23 -8.13 1.85
N GLY A 252 14.16 -8.26 0.89
CA GLY A 252 14.13 -7.56 -0.39
C GLY A 252 14.62 -6.11 -0.33
N TYR A 253 15.14 -5.64 0.82
CA TYR A 253 15.81 -4.35 0.95
C TYR A 253 17.26 -4.43 0.42
N ASN A 254 17.91 -3.28 0.29
CA ASN A 254 19.34 -3.22 -0.04
C ASN A 254 20.17 -3.47 1.22
N ASP A 255 20.18 -4.72 1.66
CA ASP A 255 20.91 -5.20 2.84
C ASP A 255 21.82 -6.39 2.45
N PRO A 256 22.86 -6.69 3.25
CA PRO A 256 23.81 -7.76 2.92
C PRO A 256 23.18 -9.13 2.72
N LEU A 257 22.14 -9.46 3.50
CA LEU A 257 21.48 -10.76 3.42
C LEU A 257 20.69 -10.90 2.11
N THR A 258 20.00 -9.84 1.70
CA THR A 258 19.35 -9.77 0.39
C THR A 258 20.39 -9.87 -0.75
N GLY A 259 21.54 -9.23 -0.62
CA GLY A 259 22.65 -9.34 -1.59
C GLY A 259 23.15 -10.78 -1.74
N GLU A 260 23.43 -11.46 -0.63
CA GLU A 260 23.84 -12.86 -0.60
C GLU A 260 22.79 -13.80 -1.21
N PHE A 261 21.51 -13.55 -0.93
CA PHE A 261 20.41 -14.32 -1.53
C PHE A 261 20.35 -14.17 -3.05
N ILE A 262 20.58 -12.97 -3.58
CA ILE A 262 20.65 -12.74 -5.03
C ILE A 262 21.75 -13.62 -5.65
N GLU A 263 22.93 -13.67 -5.04
CA GLU A 263 24.05 -14.48 -5.51
C GLU A 263 23.74 -15.99 -5.41
N ARG A 264 23.29 -16.45 -4.25
CA ARG A 264 23.00 -17.88 -3.99
C ARG A 264 21.89 -18.45 -4.87
N THR A 265 20.95 -17.61 -5.29
CA THR A 265 19.83 -18.01 -6.16
C THR A 265 20.13 -17.88 -7.65
N ALA A 266 21.31 -17.37 -8.06
CA ALA A 266 21.61 -17.12 -9.48
C ALA A 266 21.47 -18.37 -10.37
N LEU A 267 22.03 -19.51 -9.94
CA LEU A 267 21.90 -20.77 -10.68
C LEU A 267 20.45 -21.28 -10.71
N LEU A 268 19.74 -21.23 -9.58
CA LEU A 268 18.33 -21.63 -9.49
C LEU A 268 17.45 -20.80 -10.44
N ARG A 269 17.69 -19.49 -10.49
CA ARG A 269 16.98 -18.59 -11.41
C ARG A 269 17.20 -18.98 -12.87
N LYS A 270 18.43 -19.35 -13.24
CA LYS A 270 18.75 -19.83 -14.60
C LYS A 270 18.08 -21.17 -14.91
N GLU A 271 18.16 -22.13 -13.99
CA GLU A 271 17.60 -23.49 -14.15
C GLU A 271 16.07 -23.47 -14.26
N HIS A 272 15.41 -22.58 -13.51
CA HIS A 272 13.95 -22.48 -13.47
C HIS A 272 13.40 -21.35 -14.36
N GLY A 273 14.24 -20.74 -15.20
CA GLY A 273 13.82 -19.74 -16.18
C GLY A 273 13.21 -18.48 -15.56
N VAL A 274 13.69 -18.03 -14.39
CA VAL A 274 13.28 -16.79 -13.74
C VAL A 274 14.00 -15.61 -14.39
N PRO A 275 13.31 -14.75 -15.18
CA PRO A 275 13.98 -13.63 -15.82
C PRO A 275 14.50 -12.63 -14.79
N LEU A 276 15.66 -12.04 -15.07
CA LEU A 276 16.28 -11.10 -14.13
C LEU A 276 15.38 -9.89 -13.85
N ASP A 277 14.71 -9.37 -14.87
CA ASP A 277 13.78 -8.23 -14.74
C ASP A 277 12.52 -8.58 -13.93
N CYS A 278 12.13 -9.85 -13.84
CA CYS A 278 11.04 -10.29 -12.98
C CYS A 278 11.47 -10.45 -11.52
N PHE A 279 12.78 -10.51 -11.25
CA PHE A 279 13.34 -10.72 -9.92
C PHE A 279 13.92 -9.44 -9.31
N LEU A 280 14.59 -8.60 -10.10
CA LEU A 280 15.20 -7.35 -9.65
C LEU A 280 14.50 -6.14 -10.25
N ARG A 281 14.25 -5.15 -9.39
CA ARG A 281 13.86 -3.81 -9.84
C ARG A 281 15.10 -2.98 -10.20
N LYS A 282 14.97 -2.12 -11.22
CA LYS A 282 15.92 -1.05 -11.54
C LYS A 282 16.04 -0.09 -10.36
N ARG A 283 17.25 0.45 -10.18
CA ARG A 283 17.55 1.40 -9.10
C ARG A 283 17.11 2.80 -9.48
#